data_AF-A0A966KHN9-F1
#
_entry.id   AF-A0A966KHN9-F1
#
_cell.length_a   1.000
_cell.length_b   1.000
_cell.length_c   1.000
_cell.angle_alpha   90.00
_cell.angle_beta   90.00
_cell.angle_gamma   90.00
#
_symmetry.space_group_name_H-M   'P 1'
#
loop_
_entity.id
_entity.type
_entity.pdbx_description
1 polymer ?
#
loop_
_entity_poly.entity_id
_entity_poly.type
_entity_poly.pdbx_seq_one_letter_code
_entity_poly.pdbx_strand_id
1 'polypeptide(L)'
;MVPGGNHWHEFIDAVRGAGPKPSANFEYAGPLSETVLLGGIATRFKNETLVWDAPSLSFKGNKEATALVNRTYRKGWEVKGLG
;
A
#
# COMPACT_ATOMS: atom_id res chain seq x y z
N MET A 1 16.41 -3.27 13.42
CA MET A 1 16.67 -1.82 13.40
C MET A 1 18.15 -1.62 13.15
N VAL A 2 18.52 -0.68 12.29
CA VAL A 2 19.93 -0.34 12.06
C VAL A 2 20.50 0.28 13.34
N PRO A 3 21.67 -0.15 13.83
CA PRO A 3 22.30 0.45 15.00
C PRO A 3 22.52 1.97 14.78
N GLY A 4 21.99 2.81 15.68
CA GLY A 4 22.27 4.25 15.72
C GLY A 4 21.24 5.20 15.08
N GLY A 5 20.21 4.68 14.38
CA GLY A 5 19.14 5.53 13.80
C GLY A 5 17.97 5.76 14.75
N ASN A 6 17.57 7.01 14.98
CA ASN A 6 16.33 7.35 15.69
C ASN A 6 15.24 7.70 14.67
N HIS A 7 14.27 6.80 14.52
CA HIS A 7 13.18 6.91 13.53
C HIS A 7 12.41 8.25 13.59
N TRP A 8 12.22 8.82 14.79
CA TRP A 8 11.54 10.09 14.97
C TRP A 8 12.39 11.27 14.48
N HIS A 9 13.69 11.25 14.77
CA HIS A 9 14.60 12.31 14.32
C HIS A 9 14.82 12.26 12.82
N GLU A 10 14.89 11.07 12.22
CA GLU A 10 14.95 10.92 10.75
C GLU A 10 13.78 11.64 10.06
N PHE A 11 12.56 11.54 10.60
CA PHE A 11 11.41 12.26 10.07
C PHE A 11 11.58 13.79 10.19
N ILE A 12 11.95 14.28 11.38
CA ILE A 12 12.14 15.72 11.61
C ILE A 12 13.25 16.29 10.72
N ASP A 13 14.38 15.60 10.61
CA ASP A 13 15.52 16.06 9.81
C ASP A 13 15.21 16.02 8.31
N ALA A 14 14.50 14.99 7.84
CA ALA A 14 14.05 14.91 6.45
C ALA A 14 13.07 16.05 6.08
N VAL A 15 12.10 16.35 6.95
CA VAL A 15 11.14 17.45 6.73
C VAL A 15 11.85 18.81 6.69
N ARG A 16 12.95 18.96 7.43
CA ARG A 16 13.79 20.16 7.43
C ARG A 16 14.79 20.20 6.27
N GLY A 17 14.87 19.16 5.45
CA GLY A 17 15.85 19.03 4.36
C GLY A 17 17.30 18.86 4.84
N ALA A 18 17.49 18.48 6.11
CA ALA A 18 18.79 18.41 6.78
C ALA A 18 19.27 16.98 7.05
N GLY A 19 18.51 15.96 6.63
CA GLY A 19 18.79 14.56 6.90
C GLY A 19 18.47 13.64 5.72
N PRO A 20 18.83 12.35 5.84
CA PRO A 20 18.48 11.35 4.83
C PRO A 20 16.95 11.17 4.74
N LYS A 21 16.50 10.48 3.69
CA LYS A 21 15.09 10.03 3.63
C LYS A 21 14.77 9.18 4.87
N PRO A 22 13.56 9.29 5.44
CA PRO A 22 13.15 8.45 6.55
C PRO A 22 13.18 6.97 6.17
N SER A 23 13.49 6.11 7.15
CA SER A 23 13.41 4.65 7.01
C SER A 23 12.04 4.14 6.54
N ALA A 24 10.97 4.88 6.78
CA ALA A 24 9.61 4.58 6.33
C ALA A 24 9.06 5.60 5.31
N ASN A 25 9.86 5.98 4.32
CA ASN A 25 9.43 6.83 3.19
C ASN A 25 8.34 6.16 2.34
N PHE A 26 7.65 6.93 1.49
CA PHE A 26 6.53 6.45 0.68
C PHE A 26 6.91 5.36 -0.33
N GLU A 27 8.13 5.43 -0.90
CA GLU A 27 8.63 4.44 -1.84
C GLU A 27 8.81 3.05 -1.19
N TYR A 28 9.03 3.01 0.13
CA TYR A 28 9.04 1.78 0.91
C TYR A 28 7.66 1.44 1.50
N ALA A 29 7.04 2.39 2.21
CA ALA A 29 5.82 2.17 2.97
C ALA A 29 4.59 1.92 2.09
N GLY A 30 4.57 2.46 0.87
CA GLY A 30 3.50 2.23 -0.11
C GLY A 30 3.41 0.75 -0.51
N PRO A 31 4.44 0.17 -1.15
CA PRO A 31 4.45 -1.24 -1.55
C PRO A 31 4.30 -2.22 -0.36
N LEU A 32 4.84 -1.85 0.81
CA LEU A 32 4.64 -2.63 2.04
C LEU A 32 3.16 -2.68 2.42
N SER A 33 2.50 -1.52 2.48
CA SER A 33 1.08 -1.42 2.81
C SER A 33 0.21 -2.15 1.78
N GLU A 34 0.53 -2.00 0.50
CA GLU A 34 -0.10 -2.74 -0.61
C GLU A 34 -0.05 -4.25 -0.35
N THR A 35 1.14 -4.80 -0.08
CA THR A 35 1.34 -6.24 0.18
C THR A 35 0.49 -6.72 1.36
N VAL A 36 0.44 -5.96 2.46
CA VAL A 36 -0.38 -6.30 3.63
C VAL A 36 -1.87 -6.33 3.28
N LEU A 37 -2.35 -5.36 2.50
CA LEU A 37 -3.76 -5.28 2.09
C LEU A 37 -4.17 -6.44 1.17
N LEU A 38 -3.28 -6.90 0.29
CA LEU A 38 -3.51 -8.09 -0.55
C LEU A 38 -3.78 -9.34 0.31
N GLY A 39 -3.13 -9.47 1.47
CA GLY A 39 -3.40 -10.53 2.43
C GLY A 39 -4.86 -10.56 2.88
N GLY A 40 -5.45 -9.39 3.13
CA GLY A 40 -6.87 -9.25 3.47
C GLY A 40 -7.80 -9.74 2.36
N ILE A 41 -7.47 -9.50 1.08
CA ILE A 41 -8.22 -10.04 -0.05
C ILE A 41 -8.05 -11.56 -0.13
N ALA A 42 -6.82 -12.06 -0.02
CA ALA A 42 -6.51 -13.49 -0.11
C ALA A 42 -7.29 -14.34 0.91
N THR A 43 -7.56 -13.83 2.11
CA THR A 43 -8.38 -14.55 3.11
C THR A 43 -9.79 -14.94 2.64
N ARG A 44 -10.32 -14.26 1.61
CA ARG A 44 -11.65 -14.51 1.04
C ARG A 44 -11.64 -15.61 -0.03
N PHE A 45 -10.48 -15.98 -0.57
CA PHE A 45 -10.31 -16.96 -1.65
C PHE A 45 -9.55 -18.19 -1.13
N LYS A 46 -10.27 -19.05 -0.40
CA LYS A 46 -9.66 -20.24 0.23
C LYS A 46 -9.17 -21.23 -0.82
N ASN A 47 -7.98 -21.79 -0.60
CA ASN A 47 -7.35 -22.78 -1.48
C ASN A 47 -7.08 -22.28 -2.91
N GLU A 48 -7.04 -20.96 -3.11
CA GLU A 48 -6.74 -20.34 -4.40
C GLU A 48 -5.50 -19.45 -4.28
N THR A 49 -4.57 -19.58 -5.22
CA THR A 49 -3.42 -18.68 -5.34
C THR A 49 -3.79 -17.53 -6.25
N LEU A 50 -3.92 -16.33 -5.68
CA LEU A 50 -4.16 -15.11 -6.44
C LEU A 50 -2.83 -14.52 -6.94
N VAL A 51 -2.74 -14.24 -8.24
CA VAL A 51 -1.52 -13.65 -8.84
C VAL A 51 -1.71 -12.14 -9.00
N TRP A 52 -1.00 -11.37 -8.18
CA TRP A 52 -1.04 -9.91 -8.20
C TRP A 52 -0.23 -9.32 -9.36
N ASP A 53 -0.81 -8.32 -10.04
CA ASP A 53 -0.18 -7.50 -11.07
C ASP A 53 -0.11 -6.04 -10.62
N ALA A 54 0.95 -5.71 -9.88
CA ALA A 54 1.16 -4.37 -9.31
C ALA A 54 1.02 -3.22 -10.32
N PRO A 55 1.56 -3.29 -11.56
CA PRO A 55 1.41 -2.20 -12.54
C PRO A 55 -0.04 -1.89 -12.92
N SER A 56 -0.93 -2.89 -12.94
CA SER A 56 -2.35 -2.71 -13.27
C SER A 56 -3.25 -2.64 -12.03
N LEU A 57 -2.68 -2.82 -10.84
CA LEU A 57 -3.40 -2.94 -9.57
C LEU A 57 -4.55 -3.96 -9.64
N SER A 58 -4.27 -5.16 -10.18
CA SER A 58 -5.28 -6.19 -10.38
C SER A 58 -4.77 -7.62 -10.13
N PHE A 59 -5.68 -8.57 -9.98
CA PHE A 59 -5.34 -10.00 -9.94
C PHE A 59 -5.52 -10.62 -11.32
N LYS A 60 -4.45 -11.22 -11.86
CA LYS A 60 -4.46 -11.84 -13.19
C LYS A 60 -5.50 -12.94 -13.26
N GLY A 61 -6.48 -12.79 -14.15
CA GLY A 61 -7.52 -13.78 -14.39
C GLY A 61 -8.60 -13.88 -13.30
N ASN A 62 -8.54 -13.11 -12.21
CA ASN A 62 -9.53 -13.14 -11.14
C ASN A 62 -10.22 -11.77 -10.99
N LYS A 63 -11.35 -11.61 -11.68
CA LYS A 63 -12.16 -10.38 -11.67
C LYS A 63 -12.82 -10.12 -10.31
N GLU A 64 -13.19 -11.18 -9.59
CA GLU A 64 -13.84 -11.07 -8.29
C GLU A 64 -12.87 -10.54 -7.23
N ALA A 65 -11.66 -11.06 -7.17
CA ALA A 65 -10.60 -10.55 -6.31
C ALA A 65 -10.20 -9.13 -6.69
N THR A 66 -10.10 -8.84 -8.00
CA THR A 66 -9.78 -7.50 -8.51
C THR A 66 -10.85 -6.48 -8.11
N ALA A 67 -12.13 -6.85 -8.10
CA ALA A 67 -13.21 -5.97 -7.67
C ALA A 67 -13.10 -5.55 -6.19
N LEU A 68 -12.36 -6.30 -5.36
CA LEU A 68 -12.14 -5.98 -3.95
C LEU A 68 -10.97 -5.03 -3.71
N VAL A 69 -10.16 -4.74 -4.73
CA VAL A 69 -9.02 -3.79 -4.63
C VAL A 69 -9.51 -2.37 -4.41
N ASN A 70 -10.62 -2.00 -5.04
CA ASN A 70 -11.26 -0.71 -4.88
C ASN A 70 -12.62 -0.85 -4.21
N ARG A 71 -13.01 0.21 -3.49
CA ARG A 71 -14.36 0.33 -2.93
C ARG A 71 -15.11 1.42 -3.67
N THR A 72 -16.42 1.24 -3.81
CA THR A 72 -17.29 2.33 -4.21
C THR A 72 -17.42 3.30 -3.04
N TYR A 73 -17.08 4.57 -3.26
CA TYR A 73 -17.30 5.61 -2.25
C TYR A 73 -18.79 5.87 -2.05
N ARG A 74 -19.16 6.23 -0.83
CA ARG A 74 -20.53 6.66 -0.51
C ARG A 74 -20.80 8.00 -1.20
N LYS A 75 -22.05 8.22 -1.63
CA LYS A 75 -22.48 9.48 -2.22
C LYS A 75 -22.05 10.70 -1.39
N GLY A 76 -21.36 11.65 -2.02
CA GLY A 76 -20.81 12.87 -1.39
C GLY A 76 -19.43 12.71 -0.74
N TRP A 77 -18.80 11.53 -0.87
CA TRP A 77 -17.46 11.21 -0.36
C TRP A 77 -16.53 10.68 -1.47
N GLU A 78 -16.89 10.93 -2.72
CA GLU A 78 -16.10 10.57 -3.89
C GLU A 78 -14.80 11.36 -3.91
N VAL A 79 -13.69 10.71 -4.27
CA VAL A 79 -12.39 11.36 -4.35
C VAL A 79 -11.99 11.46 -5.80
N LYS A 80 -11.79 12.69 -6.28
CA LYS A 80 -11.39 12.94 -7.67
C LYS A 80 -10.14 12.13 -8.01
N GLY A 81 -10.26 11.23 -8.99
CA GLY A 81 -9.15 10.40 -9.48
C GLY A 81 -8.95 9.06 -8.77
N LEU A 82 -9.77 8.69 -7.78
CA LEU A 82 -9.69 7.41 -7.07
C LEU A 82 -10.96 6.56 -7.16
N GLY A 83 -11.82 6.85 -8.15
CA GLY A 83 -13.15 6.25 -8.30
C GLY A 83 -14.25 7.15 -7.79
#